data_AF-A0A7V2MV10-F1
#
_entry.id   AF-A0A7V2MV10-F1
#
_cell.length_a   1.000
_cell.length_b   1.000
_cell.length_c   1.000
_cell.angle_alpha   90.00
_cell.angle_beta   90.00
_cell.angle_gamma   90.00
#
_symmetry.space_group_name_H-M   'P 1'
#
loop_
_entity.id
_entity.type
_entity.pdbx_description
1 polymer ?
#
loop_
_entity_poly.entity_id
_entity_poly.type
_entity_poly.pdbx_seq_one_letter_code
_entity_poly.pdbx_strand_id
1 'polypeptide(L)'
;MRPQHWLPPAAWMALILLLSTDLGSAEHTSRLFTPLLRLAWPGASELELAALHALLRKAAHVTEYAVLAALWYRAFHAGRAWRPARAAPAAVGLSVLWALVDEGQQTLAPGRTASLGDVALDATGALVAATVAALGWRRALDRATGALLWIAAVGGAAALGLHAALDVPAPWLWVTTPLAVLGLLLRARARRGRPP
;
A
#
# COMPACT_ATOMS: atom_id res chain seq x y z
N MET A 1 2.05 -28.23 13.86
CA MET A 1 1.79 -26.77 13.75
C MET A 1 0.33 -26.54 14.08
N ARG A 2 -0.01 -25.52 14.88
CA ARG A 2 -1.42 -25.27 15.25
C ARG A 2 -2.21 -24.68 14.07
N PRO A 3 -3.38 -25.23 13.69
CA PRO A 3 -4.13 -24.82 12.50
C PRO A 3 -4.56 -23.34 12.54
N GLN A 4 -4.80 -22.79 13.74
CA GLN A 4 -5.18 -21.39 13.98
C GLN A 4 -4.26 -20.34 13.33
N HIS A 5 -3.00 -20.69 13.04
CA HIS A 5 -2.06 -19.76 12.41
C HIS A 5 -2.18 -19.78 10.88
N TRP A 6 -2.60 -20.90 10.29
CA TRP A 6 -2.62 -21.14 8.85
C TRP A 6 -4.02 -21.02 8.24
N LEU A 7 -5.06 -21.24 9.05
CA LEU A 7 -6.45 -21.07 8.61
C LEU A 7 -6.75 -19.64 8.16
N PRO A 8 -6.35 -18.57 8.87
CA PRO A 8 -6.69 -17.21 8.43
C PRO A 8 -6.11 -16.81 7.07
N PRO A 9 -4.81 -17.01 6.75
CA PRO A 9 -4.33 -16.70 5.40
C PRO A 9 -5.01 -17.58 4.34
N ALA A 10 -5.27 -18.86 4.62
CA ALA A 10 -5.97 -19.74 3.68
C ALA A 10 -7.43 -19.31 3.42
N ALA A 11 -8.16 -18.88 4.47
CA ALA A 11 -9.50 -18.34 4.34
C ALA A 11 -9.50 -17.02 3.56
N TRP A 12 -8.49 -16.17 3.78
CA TRP A 12 -8.33 -14.92 3.05
C TRP A 12 -8.00 -15.15 1.57
N MET A 13 -7.16 -16.15 1.27
CA MET A 13 -6.90 -16.59 -0.10
C MET A 13 -8.18 -17.04 -0.81
N ALA A 14 -9.04 -17.80 -0.14
CA ALA A 14 -10.33 -18.20 -0.69
C ALA A 14 -11.27 -17.00 -0.91
N LEU A 15 -11.25 -16.01 0.00
CA LEU A 15 -11.97 -14.76 -0.18
C LEU A 15 -11.49 -14.00 -1.42
N ILE A 16 -10.18 -13.89 -1.63
CA ILE A 16 -9.62 -13.25 -2.82
C ILE A 16 -10.15 -13.93 -4.09
N LEU A 17 -10.05 -15.28 -4.18
CA LEU A 17 -10.57 -16.01 -5.34
C LEU A 17 -12.08 -15.81 -5.55
N LEU A 18 -12.85 -15.65 -4.48
CA LEU A 18 -14.27 -15.33 -4.58
C LEU A 18 -14.48 -13.94 -5.18
N LEU A 19 -13.69 -12.94 -4.77
CA LEU A 19 -13.73 -11.58 -5.30
C LEU A 19 -13.18 -11.50 -6.75
N SER A 20 -12.30 -12.43 -7.14
CA SER A 20 -11.85 -12.60 -8.53
C SER A 20 -12.95 -13.06 -9.48
N THR A 21 -14.06 -13.60 -8.97
CA THR A 21 -15.24 -13.96 -9.79
C THR A 21 -16.03 -12.72 -10.22
N ASP A 22 -17.16 -12.92 -10.91
CA ASP A 22 -18.08 -11.83 -11.27
C ASP A 22 -18.57 -11.02 -10.06
N LEU A 23 -18.56 -11.59 -8.85
CA LEU A 23 -18.94 -10.87 -7.62
C LEU A 23 -18.09 -9.61 -7.39
N GLY A 24 -16.80 -9.64 -7.72
CA GLY A 24 -15.93 -8.46 -7.62
C GLY A 24 -15.79 -7.66 -8.93
N SER A 25 -16.63 -7.95 -9.94
CA SER A 25 -16.50 -7.29 -11.25
C SER A 25 -16.78 -5.79 -11.16
N ALA A 26 -16.32 -5.03 -12.17
CA ALA A 26 -16.63 -3.60 -12.27
C ALA A 26 -18.14 -3.37 -12.27
N GLU A 27 -18.87 -4.21 -13.00
CA GLU A 27 -20.30 -4.12 -13.13
C GLU A 27 -20.99 -4.36 -11.79
N HIS A 28 -20.65 -5.44 -11.07
CA HIS A 28 -21.28 -5.75 -9.79
C HIS A 28 -20.94 -4.71 -8.71
N THR A 29 -19.67 -4.33 -8.61
CA THR A 29 -19.22 -3.39 -7.56
C THR A 29 -19.70 -1.96 -7.80
N SER A 30 -19.85 -1.51 -9.05
CA SER A 30 -20.37 -0.17 -9.36
C SER A 30 -21.83 -0.01 -8.93
N ARG A 31 -22.65 -1.07 -9.06
CA ARG A 31 -24.05 -1.08 -8.59
C ARG A 31 -24.16 -0.82 -7.08
N LEU A 32 -23.14 -1.21 -6.33
CA LEU A 32 -23.05 -0.96 -4.88
C LEU A 32 -22.43 0.41 -4.56
N PHE A 33 -21.27 0.73 -5.15
CA PHE A 33 -20.49 1.90 -4.75
C PHE A 33 -20.92 3.20 -5.43
N THR A 34 -21.35 3.18 -6.69
CA THR A 34 -21.74 4.41 -7.41
C THR A 34 -22.89 5.16 -6.74
N PRO A 35 -23.95 4.52 -6.21
CA PRO A 35 -24.98 5.22 -5.45
C PRO A 35 -24.43 5.92 -4.20
N LEU A 36 -23.50 5.28 -3.48
CA LEU A 36 -22.85 5.86 -2.29
C LEU A 36 -21.94 7.03 -2.67
N LEU A 37 -21.21 6.92 -3.78
CA LEU A 37 -20.38 8.00 -4.31
C LEU A 37 -21.24 9.21 -4.73
N ARG A 38 -22.39 8.98 -5.38
CA ARG A 38 -23.35 10.04 -5.73
C ARG A 38 -23.97 10.69 -4.50
N LEU A 39 -24.23 9.92 -3.44
CA LEU A 39 -24.71 10.49 -2.19
C LEU A 39 -23.63 11.38 -1.54
N ALA A 40 -22.38 10.94 -1.54
CA ALA A 40 -21.26 11.69 -0.98
C ALA A 40 -20.89 12.92 -1.82
N TRP A 41 -21.06 12.85 -3.14
CA TRP A 41 -20.78 13.92 -4.09
C TRP A 41 -21.90 14.01 -5.15
N PRO A 42 -22.99 14.73 -4.87
CA PRO A 42 -24.14 14.81 -5.78
C PRO A 42 -23.86 15.47 -7.12
N GLY A 43 -22.88 16.37 -7.18
CA GLY A 43 -22.49 17.10 -8.40
C GLY A 43 -21.44 16.42 -9.28
N ALA A 44 -21.08 15.17 -9.02
CA ALA A 44 -20.02 14.48 -9.75
C ALA A 44 -20.54 14.03 -11.11
N SER A 45 -19.76 14.29 -12.16
CA SER A 45 -19.99 13.75 -13.49
C SER A 45 -19.83 12.23 -13.52
N GLU A 46 -20.40 11.58 -14.54
CA GLU A 46 -20.27 10.13 -14.73
C GLU A 46 -18.79 9.69 -14.87
N LEU A 47 -17.95 10.53 -15.48
CA LEU A 47 -16.52 10.28 -15.61
C LEU A 47 -15.82 10.29 -14.23
N GLU A 48 -16.14 11.27 -13.39
CA GLU A 48 -15.59 11.36 -12.02
C GLU A 48 -16.04 10.18 -11.16
N LEU A 49 -17.31 9.78 -11.24
CA LEU A 49 -17.82 8.62 -10.54
C LEU A 49 -17.13 7.32 -10.98
N ALA A 50 -16.94 7.14 -12.29
CA ALA A 50 -16.21 6.00 -12.84
C ALA A 50 -14.74 5.99 -12.39
N ALA A 51 -14.08 7.15 -12.38
CA ALA A 51 -12.70 7.28 -11.91
C ALA A 51 -12.56 6.96 -10.40
N LEU A 52 -13.49 7.47 -9.57
CA LEU A 52 -13.53 7.19 -8.14
C LEU A 52 -13.79 5.71 -7.87
N HIS A 53 -14.73 5.09 -8.59
CA HIS A 53 -14.99 3.67 -8.46
C HIS A 53 -13.77 2.82 -8.88
N ALA A 54 -13.10 3.17 -9.98
CA ALA A 54 -11.86 2.51 -10.38
C ALA A 54 -10.75 2.67 -9.32
N LEU A 55 -10.63 3.84 -8.70
CA LEU A 55 -9.69 4.08 -7.60
C LEU A 55 -10.03 3.23 -6.36
N LEU A 56 -11.31 3.10 -6.00
CA LEU A 56 -11.76 2.24 -4.92
C LEU A 56 -11.39 0.77 -5.17
N ARG A 57 -11.56 0.30 -6.41
CA ARG A 57 -11.16 -1.07 -6.78
C ARG A 57 -9.66 -1.27 -6.65
N LYS A 58 -8.83 -0.33 -7.13
CA LYS A 58 -7.38 -0.40 -6.92
C LYS A 58 -7.00 -0.37 -5.45
N ALA A 59 -7.68 0.43 -4.63
CA ALA A 59 -7.46 0.45 -3.19
C ALA A 59 -7.83 -0.90 -2.54
N ALA A 60 -8.86 -1.58 -3.02
CA ALA A 60 -9.24 -2.92 -2.57
C ALA A 60 -8.13 -3.94 -2.86
N HIS A 61 -7.60 -3.99 -4.07
CA HIS A 61 -6.45 -4.83 -4.46
C HIS A 61 -5.24 -4.64 -3.51
N VAL A 62 -4.80 -3.39 -3.31
CA VAL A 62 -3.72 -3.08 -2.35
C VAL A 62 -4.06 -3.61 -0.94
N THR A 63 -5.30 -3.43 -0.50
CA THR A 63 -5.75 -3.81 0.85
C THR A 63 -5.83 -5.32 1.02
N GLU A 64 -6.36 -6.05 0.05
CA GLU A 64 -6.47 -7.51 0.04
C GLU A 64 -5.10 -8.15 0.22
N TYR A 65 -4.12 -7.71 -0.56
CA TYR A 65 -2.77 -8.26 -0.51
C TYR A 65 -1.95 -7.76 0.68
N ALA A 66 -2.23 -6.55 1.18
CA ALA A 66 -1.70 -6.09 2.47
C ALA A 66 -2.17 -7.00 3.62
N VAL A 67 -3.47 -7.31 3.69
CA VAL A 67 -4.03 -8.21 4.71
C VAL A 67 -3.47 -9.61 4.55
N LEU A 68 -3.41 -10.14 3.32
CA LEU A 68 -2.85 -11.46 3.04
C LEU A 68 -1.40 -11.58 3.54
N ALA A 69 -0.55 -10.61 3.22
CA ALA A 69 0.84 -10.60 3.64
C ALA A 69 0.98 -10.48 5.17
N ALA A 70 0.14 -9.68 5.84
CA ALA A 70 0.14 -9.60 7.29
C ALA A 70 -0.27 -10.93 7.95
N LEU A 71 -1.27 -11.62 7.39
CA LEU A 71 -1.71 -12.94 7.88
C LEU A 71 -0.62 -14.00 7.68
N TRP A 72 0.04 -14.02 6.52
CA TRP A 72 1.18 -14.90 6.27
C TRP A 72 2.37 -14.60 7.17
N TYR A 73 2.70 -13.32 7.34
CA TYR A 73 3.77 -12.90 8.26
C TYR A 73 3.48 -13.40 9.67
N ARG A 74 2.25 -13.21 10.17
CA ARG A 74 1.82 -13.72 11.48
C ARG A 74 1.93 -15.23 11.55
N ALA A 75 1.51 -15.96 10.50
CA ALA A 75 1.59 -17.41 10.45
C ALA A 75 3.03 -17.92 10.56
N PHE A 76 3.97 -17.30 9.84
CA PHE A 76 5.39 -17.66 9.90
C PHE A 76 6.06 -17.25 11.21
N HIS A 77 5.82 -16.01 11.64
CA HIS A 77 6.48 -15.45 12.82
C HIS A 77 5.98 -16.11 14.11
N ALA A 78 4.66 -16.16 14.33
CA ALA A 78 4.08 -16.76 15.54
C ALA A 78 3.96 -18.29 15.44
N GLY A 79 3.67 -18.83 14.24
CA GLY A 79 3.40 -20.26 14.08
C GLY A 79 4.65 -21.12 13.85
N ARG A 80 5.74 -20.55 13.32
CA ARG A 80 7.03 -21.26 13.11
C ARG A 80 8.22 -20.61 13.82
N ALA A 81 8.00 -19.55 14.60
CA ALA A 81 9.07 -18.79 15.26
C ALA A 81 10.13 -18.26 14.27
N TRP A 82 9.75 -17.98 13.01
CA TRP A 82 10.68 -17.43 12.04
C TRP A 82 11.06 -16.01 12.42
N ARG A 83 12.35 -15.67 12.32
CA ARG A 83 12.82 -14.29 12.50
C ARG A 83 12.16 -13.37 11.45
N PRO A 84 11.91 -12.09 11.75
CA PRO A 84 11.30 -11.14 10.80
C PRO A 84 11.98 -11.11 9.43
N ALA A 85 13.33 -11.21 9.40
CA ALA A 85 14.13 -11.24 8.18
C ALA A 85 13.85 -12.43 7.25
N ARG A 86 13.27 -13.52 7.78
CA ARG A 86 12.82 -14.68 7.00
C ARG A 86 11.30 -14.67 6.77
N ALA A 87 10.53 -14.28 7.78
CA ALA A 87 9.07 -14.28 7.72
C ALA A 87 8.51 -13.26 6.71
N ALA A 88 9.06 -12.04 6.66
CA ALA A 88 8.55 -11.00 5.77
C ALA A 88 8.78 -11.32 4.28
N PRO A 89 9.98 -11.69 3.82
CA PRO A 89 10.16 -12.06 2.41
C PRO A 89 9.31 -13.25 1.99
N ALA A 90 9.14 -14.25 2.87
CA ALA A 90 8.30 -15.40 2.58
C ALA A 90 6.80 -15.03 2.47
N ALA A 91 6.32 -14.14 3.33
CA ALA A 91 4.95 -13.64 3.27
C ALA A 91 4.68 -12.83 1.99
N VAL A 92 5.62 -11.97 1.60
CA VAL A 92 5.55 -11.23 0.33
C VAL A 92 5.58 -12.20 -0.85
N GLY A 93 6.52 -13.14 -0.88
CA GLY A 93 6.64 -14.11 -1.96
C GLY A 93 5.36 -14.94 -2.16
N LEU A 94 4.76 -15.43 -1.08
CA LEU A 94 3.47 -16.14 -1.17
C LEU A 94 2.33 -15.23 -1.65
N SER A 95 2.30 -13.97 -1.22
CA SER A 95 1.27 -13.03 -1.64
C SER A 95 1.40 -12.69 -3.13
N VAL A 96 2.62 -12.51 -3.63
CA VAL A 96 2.89 -12.29 -5.08
C VAL A 96 2.52 -13.51 -5.91
N LEU A 97 2.89 -14.72 -5.45
CA LEU A 97 2.46 -15.96 -6.11
C LEU A 97 0.94 -16.06 -6.15
N TRP A 98 0.25 -15.64 -5.08
CA TRP A 98 -1.21 -15.63 -5.05
C TRP A 98 -1.81 -14.55 -5.96
N ALA A 99 -1.17 -13.39 -6.13
CA ALA A 99 -1.58 -12.37 -7.10
C ALA A 99 -1.53 -12.88 -8.53
N LEU A 100 -0.51 -13.68 -8.87
CA LEU A 100 -0.43 -14.34 -10.17
C LEU A 100 -1.56 -15.37 -10.37
N VAL A 101 -1.95 -16.08 -9.31
CA VAL A 101 -3.08 -17.04 -9.36
C VAL A 101 -4.41 -16.30 -9.51
N ASP A 102 -4.63 -15.23 -8.75
CA ASP A 102 -5.81 -14.37 -8.85
C ASP A 102 -5.97 -13.82 -10.28
N GLU A 103 -4.96 -13.15 -10.81
CA GLU A 103 -5.00 -12.61 -12.18
C GLU A 103 -5.21 -13.71 -13.23
N GLY A 104 -4.61 -14.89 -13.02
CA GLY A 104 -4.89 -16.07 -13.83
C GLY A 104 -6.36 -16.48 -13.78
N GLN A 105 -6.97 -16.55 -12.59
CA GLN A 105 -8.39 -16.85 -12.43
C GLN A 105 -9.28 -15.78 -13.07
N GLN A 106 -8.91 -14.50 -12.97
CA GLN A 106 -9.70 -13.42 -13.55
C GLN A 106 -9.84 -13.55 -15.08
N THR A 107 -8.85 -14.15 -15.77
CA THR A 107 -8.96 -14.43 -17.22
C THR A 107 -10.12 -15.36 -17.59
N LEU A 108 -10.65 -16.12 -16.63
CA LEU A 108 -11.80 -17.01 -16.83
C LEU A 108 -13.14 -16.25 -16.75
N ALA A 109 -13.14 -15.03 -16.20
CA ALA A 109 -14.33 -14.19 -16.11
C ALA A 109 -14.53 -13.38 -17.40
N PRO A 110 -15.74 -13.37 -17.99
CA PRO A 110 -16.04 -12.56 -19.16
C PRO A 110 -15.73 -11.08 -18.91
N GLY A 111 -15.00 -10.45 -19.82
CA GLY A 111 -14.68 -9.02 -19.75
C GLY A 111 -13.55 -8.63 -18.79
N ARG A 112 -12.83 -9.61 -18.22
CA ARG A 112 -11.59 -9.38 -17.47
C ARG A 112 -10.36 -9.86 -18.25
N THR A 113 -9.25 -9.15 -18.09
CA THR A 113 -7.95 -9.49 -18.68
C THR A 113 -6.89 -9.46 -17.60
N ALA A 114 -5.95 -10.40 -17.64
CA ALA A 114 -4.81 -10.37 -16.74
C ALA A 114 -3.98 -9.09 -16.94
N SER A 115 -3.51 -8.53 -15.83
CA SER A 115 -2.83 -7.25 -15.75
C SER A 115 -1.62 -7.36 -14.83
N LEU A 116 -0.42 -7.31 -15.41
CA LEU A 116 0.82 -7.22 -14.62
C LEU A 116 0.87 -5.95 -13.76
N GLY A 117 0.12 -4.91 -14.14
CA GLY A 117 -0.03 -3.71 -13.32
C GLY A 117 -0.77 -3.99 -12.01
N ASP A 118 -1.79 -4.84 -12.03
CA ASP A 118 -2.54 -5.21 -10.83
C ASP A 118 -1.70 -6.13 -9.93
N VAL A 119 -0.96 -7.09 -10.49
CA VAL A 119 0.04 -7.87 -9.73
C VAL A 119 1.08 -6.98 -9.04
N ALA A 120 1.58 -5.95 -9.72
CA ALA A 120 2.57 -5.03 -9.15
C ALA A 120 1.97 -4.20 -8.01
N LEU A 121 0.70 -3.83 -8.13
CA LEU A 121 -0.05 -3.06 -7.14
C LEU A 121 -0.36 -3.92 -5.90
N ASP A 122 -0.74 -5.18 -6.09
CA ASP A 122 -0.90 -6.19 -5.05
C ASP A 122 0.42 -6.46 -4.30
N ALA A 123 1.51 -6.63 -5.05
CA ALA A 123 2.85 -6.80 -4.49
C ALA A 123 3.27 -5.60 -3.62
N THR A 124 2.87 -4.39 -4.01
CA THR A 124 3.13 -3.17 -3.24
C THR A 124 2.39 -3.20 -1.90
N GLY A 125 1.10 -3.56 -1.90
CA GLY A 125 0.32 -3.73 -0.67
C GLY A 125 0.94 -4.77 0.26
N ALA A 126 1.31 -5.93 -0.28
CA ALA A 126 1.98 -7.00 0.45
C ALA A 126 3.32 -6.55 1.07
N LEU A 127 4.15 -5.84 0.30
CA LEU A 127 5.44 -5.34 0.76
C LEU A 127 5.30 -4.33 1.90
N VAL A 128 4.37 -3.38 1.78
CA VAL A 128 4.10 -2.37 2.81
C VAL A 128 3.66 -3.05 4.10
N ALA A 129 2.68 -3.96 4.03
CA ALA A 129 2.16 -4.64 5.22
C ALA A 129 3.20 -5.54 5.88
N ALA A 130 3.96 -6.33 5.12
CA ALA A 130 5.01 -7.18 5.66
C ALA A 130 6.13 -6.36 6.32
N THR A 131 6.48 -5.20 5.75
CA THR A 131 7.46 -4.27 6.33
C THR A 131 6.96 -3.69 7.65
N VAL A 132 5.71 -3.22 7.67
CA VAL A 132 5.06 -2.72 8.88
C VAL A 132 5.01 -3.78 9.96
N ALA A 133 4.63 -5.01 9.62
CA ALA A 133 4.57 -6.14 10.55
C ALA A 133 5.95 -6.53 11.09
N ALA A 134 6.99 -6.51 10.24
CA ALA A 134 8.36 -6.83 10.63
C ALA A 134 9.02 -5.79 11.53
N LEU A 135 8.71 -4.52 11.34
CA LEU A 135 9.32 -3.41 12.07
C LEU A 135 8.51 -2.98 13.30
N GLY A 136 7.19 -3.21 13.28
CA GLY A 136 6.22 -2.64 14.19
C GLY A 136 5.80 -1.21 13.79
N TRP A 137 4.51 -0.89 13.98
CA TRP A 137 3.88 0.35 13.51
C TRP A 137 4.64 1.62 13.92
N ARG A 138 5.11 1.70 15.18
CA ARG A 138 5.84 2.88 15.69
C ARG A 138 7.16 3.10 14.95
N ARG A 139 7.93 2.03 14.69
CA ARG A 139 9.22 2.13 13.98
C ARG A 139 9.02 2.34 12.49
N ALA A 140 7.99 1.72 11.91
CA ALA A 140 7.61 1.93 10.52
C ALA A 140 7.23 3.39 10.26
N LEU A 141 6.33 3.96 11.07
CA LEU A 141 5.97 5.37 10.98
C LEU A 141 7.17 6.29 11.18
N ASP A 142 7.98 6.06 12.22
CA ASP A 142 9.18 6.87 12.45
C ASP A 142 10.10 6.85 11.23
N ARG A 143 10.36 5.68 10.62
CA ARG A 143 11.17 5.58 9.40
C ARG A 143 10.54 6.26 8.19
N ALA A 144 9.24 6.08 7.98
CA ALA A 144 8.50 6.71 6.88
C ALA A 144 8.56 8.24 6.99
N THR A 145 8.24 8.80 8.17
CA THR A 145 8.37 10.25 8.43
C THR A 145 9.79 10.73 8.14
N GLY A 146 10.81 9.99 8.58
CA GLY A 146 12.20 10.32 8.29
C GLY A 146 12.53 10.36 6.80
N ALA A 147 12.08 9.35 6.04
CA ALA A 147 12.31 9.28 4.61
C ALA A 147 11.59 10.42 3.87
N LEU A 148 10.34 10.71 4.22
CA LEU A 148 9.57 11.81 3.64
C LEU A 148 10.24 13.16 3.88
N LEU A 149 10.74 13.41 5.10
CA LEU A 149 11.47 14.64 5.41
C LEU A 149 12.77 14.74 4.61
N TRP A 150 13.50 13.64 4.43
CA TRP A 150 14.71 13.63 3.59
C TRP A 150 14.40 13.88 2.11
N ILE A 151 13.35 13.24 1.57
CA ILE A 151 12.91 13.45 0.19
C ILE A 151 12.51 14.92 -0.01
N ALA A 152 11.73 15.48 0.92
CA ALA A 152 11.32 16.88 0.86
C ALA A 152 12.52 17.83 0.97
N ALA A 153 13.49 17.55 1.83
CA ALA A 153 14.70 18.37 2.00
C ALA A 153 15.61 18.33 0.75
N VAL A 154 15.92 17.12 0.25
CA VAL A 154 16.82 16.94 -0.90
C VAL A 154 16.16 17.38 -2.20
N GLY A 155 14.93 16.93 -2.45
CA GLY A 155 14.17 17.31 -3.63
C GLY A 155 13.88 18.81 -3.65
N GLY A 156 13.52 19.39 -2.49
CA GLY A 156 13.28 20.82 -2.38
C GLY A 156 14.54 21.65 -2.60
N ALA A 157 15.69 21.23 -2.05
CA ALA A 157 16.97 21.90 -2.29
C ALA A 157 17.40 21.83 -3.75
N ALA A 158 17.23 20.69 -4.42
CA ALA A 158 17.52 20.53 -5.83
C ALA A 158 16.64 21.45 -6.70
N ALA A 159 15.34 21.51 -6.40
CA ALA A 159 14.41 22.36 -7.12
C ALA A 159 14.66 23.87 -6.87
N LEU A 160 15.08 24.27 -5.67
CA LEU A 160 15.53 25.64 -5.39
C LEU A 160 16.82 25.98 -6.16
N GLY A 161 17.75 25.04 -6.31
CA GLY A 161 18.94 25.20 -7.15
C GLY A 161 18.58 25.41 -8.63
N LEU A 162 17.61 24.65 -9.15
CA LEU A 162 17.08 24.84 -10.50
C LEU A 162 16.35 26.18 -10.65
N HIS A 163 15.56 26.59 -9.66
CA HIS A 163 14.95 27.92 -9.64
C HIS A 163 16.01 29.02 -9.75
N ALA A 164 17.10 28.94 -8.97
CA ALA A 164 18.19 29.89 -9.03
C ALA A 164 18.94 29.88 -10.37
N ALA A 165 19.02 28.73 -11.04
CA ALA A 165 19.76 28.57 -12.30
C ALA A 165 18.92 28.89 -13.55
N LEU A 166 17.60 28.65 -13.51
CA LEU A 166 16.70 28.65 -14.67
C LEU A 166 15.48 29.57 -14.50
N ASP A 167 15.40 30.31 -13.39
CA ASP A 167 14.31 31.25 -13.05
C ASP A 167 12.90 30.63 -13.06
N VAL A 168 12.79 29.33 -12.73
CA VAL A 168 11.51 28.60 -12.67
C VAL A 168 10.79 28.90 -11.35
N PRO A 169 9.62 29.57 -11.31
CA PRO A 169 8.99 30.02 -10.07
C PRO A 169 8.53 28.86 -9.18
N ALA A 170 9.03 28.81 -7.94
CA ALA A 170 8.64 27.80 -6.95
C ALA A 170 8.57 28.39 -5.53
N PRO A 171 7.67 29.36 -5.26
CA PRO A 171 7.66 30.14 -4.02
C PRO A 171 7.41 29.32 -2.75
N TRP A 172 6.65 28.23 -2.84
CA TRP A 172 6.35 27.36 -1.70
C TRP A 172 7.56 26.54 -1.22
N LEU A 173 8.58 26.33 -2.07
CA LEU A 173 9.78 25.58 -1.72
C LEU A 173 10.63 26.26 -0.65
N TRP A 174 10.59 27.59 -0.60
CA TRP A 174 11.27 28.39 0.42
C TRP A 174 10.72 28.15 1.82
N VAL A 175 9.51 27.60 1.94
CA VAL A 175 8.89 27.25 3.23
C VAL A 175 9.00 25.74 3.48
N THR A 176 8.63 24.91 2.50
CA THR A 176 8.59 23.45 2.71
C THR A 176 9.97 22.84 2.89
N THR A 177 11.00 23.35 2.21
CA THR A 177 12.37 22.80 2.29
C THR A 177 13.00 23.07 3.66
N PRO A 178 13.02 24.31 4.20
CA PRO A 178 13.56 24.55 5.54
C PRO A 178 12.76 23.85 6.64
N LEU A 179 11.43 23.73 6.52
CA LEU A 179 10.61 22.97 7.47
C LEU A 179 10.98 21.49 7.48
N ALA A 180 11.24 20.90 6.32
CA ALA A 180 11.71 19.51 6.23
C ALA A 180 13.06 19.32 6.92
N VAL A 181 14.01 20.24 6.69
CA VAL A 181 15.33 20.24 7.36
C VAL A 181 15.20 20.40 8.88
N LEU A 182 14.38 21.35 9.34
CA LEU A 182 14.10 21.54 10.77
C LEU A 182 13.51 20.27 11.40
N GLY A 183 12.56 19.63 10.72
CA GLY A 183 11.98 18.34 11.15
C GLY A 183 13.05 17.25 11.31
N LEU A 184 14.01 17.16 10.38
CA LEU A 184 15.14 16.22 10.49
C LEU A 184 16.03 16.51 11.70
N LEU A 185 16.34 17.79 11.97
CA LEU A 185 17.16 18.21 13.11
C LEU A 185 16.48 17.89 14.45
N LEU A 186 15.19 18.22 14.57
CA LEU A 186 14.39 17.92 15.76
C LEU A 186 14.35 16.40 16.02
N ARG A 187 14.16 15.61 14.95
CA ARG A 187 14.15 14.15 15.04
C ARG A 187 15.51 13.57 15.42
N ALA A 188 16.61 14.11 14.89
CA ALA A 188 17.96 13.71 15.29
C ALA A 188 18.22 14.01 16.77
N ARG A 189 17.79 15.17 17.26
CA ARG A 189 17.90 15.55 18.68
C ARG A 189 17.07 14.63 19.57
N ALA A 190 15.83 14.35 19.22
CA ALA A 190 14.94 13.46 19.99
C ALA A 190 15.50 12.03 20.11
N ARG A 191 16.20 11.54 19.07
CA ARG A 191 16.85 10.21 19.10
C ARG A 191 18.08 10.15 19.99
N ARG A 192 18.86 11.22 20.09
CA ARG A 192 20.03 11.30 20.98
C ARG A 192 19.66 11.34 22.48
N GLY A 193 18.43 11.73 22.82
CA GLY A 193 17.95 11.82 24.20
C GLY A 193 17.25 10.57 24.74
N ARG A 194 17.13 9.48 23.96
CA ARG A 194 16.54 8.23 24.46
C ARG A 194 17.62 7.36 25.13
N PRO A 195 17.43 6.91 26.39
CA PRO A 195 18.33 5.93 27.01
C PRO A 195 18.35 4.62 26.20
N PRO A 196 19.45 3.85 26.25
CA PRO A 196 19.62 2.61 25.49
C PRO A 196 18.58 1.54 25.82
#